data_AF-A0AAZ3Q1W1-F1
#
_entry.id   AF-A0AAZ3Q1W1-F1
#
_cell.length_a   1.000
_cell.length_b   1.000
_cell.length_c   1.000
_cell.angle_alpha   90.00
_cell.angle_beta   90.00
_cell.angle_gamma   90.00
#
_symmetry.space_group_name_H-M   'P 1'
#
loop_
_entity.id
_entity.type
_entity.pdbx_description
1 polymer ?
#
loop_
_entity_poly.entity_id
_entity_poly.type
_entity_poly.pdbx_seq_one_letter_code
_entity_poly.pdbx_strand_id
1 'polypeptide(L)'
;LVDINEWLLLVVRISCVNTLPCRLEAEEENAQRGGVSLQSYKGLTEVAIRCICELLVALPYFNFHNNIIVMVVPLMNDPIKRVSDMCCEAVKKLLKQDKQGQASLGTVKVISGLVKSRNYDVRPELLKILLCLRIKEVEVKKGTDDTAPKKKLMDYKDKKKNLSRMQRI
;
A
#
# COMPACT_ATOMS: atom_id res chain seq x y z
N LEU A 1 -13.76 3.69 10.39
CA LEU A 1 -12.91 4.65 9.65
C LEU A 1 -11.67 4.86 10.50
N VAL A 2 -10.54 4.27 10.11
CA VAL A 2 -9.25 4.59 10.76
C VAL A 2 -8.75 5.85 10.06
N ASP A 3 -8.47 6.89 10.85
CA ASP A 3 -8.16 8.23 10.40
C ASP A 3 -7.03 8.24 9.36
N ILE A 4 -7.32 8.75 8.16
CA ILE A 4 -6.33 8.96 7.10
C ILE A 4 -5.18 9.85 7.61
N ASN A 5 -5.45 10.70 8.60
CA ASN A 5 -4.50 11.60 9.23
C ASN A 5 -3.48 10.88 10.13
N GLU A 6 -3.86 9.79 10.79
CA GLU A 6 -2.96 9.00 11.64
C GLU A 6 -1.98 8.17 10.80
N TRP A 7 -2.44 7.67 9.65
CA TRP A 7 -1.59 7.06 8.63
C TRP A 7 -0.67 8.08 7.96
N LEU A 8 -1.12 9.31 7.73
CA LEU A 8 -0.27 10.37 7.19
C LEU A 8 0.86 10.72 8.18
N LEU A 9 0.59 10.76 9.48
CA LEU A 9 1.61 10.98 10.52
C LEU A 9 2.61 9.83 10.61
N LEU A 10 2.18 8.58 10.43
CA LEU A 10 3.07 7.41 10.38
C LEU A 10 3.92 7.41 9.09
N VAL A 11 3.33 7.80 7.95
CA VAL A 11 4.02 7.89 6.65
C VAL A 11 4.97 9.09 6.58
N VAL A 12 4.64 10.23 7.18
CA VAL A 12 5.55 11.38 7.36
C VAL A 12 6.68 10.99 8.31
N ARG A 13 6.39 10.25 9.39
CA ARG A 13 7.44 9.64 10.23
C ARG A 13 8.32 8.67 9.44
N ILE A 14 7.75 7.83 8.59
CA ILE A 14 8.48 6.86 7.75
C ILE A 14 9.25 7.55 6.61
N SER A 15 8.80 8.68 6.08
CA SER A 15 9.59 9.43 5.10
C SER A 15 10.65 10.32 5.71
N CYS A 16 10.46 10.82 6.94
CA CYS A 16 11.56 11.34 7.74
C CYS A 16 12.54 10.22 8.15
N VAL A 17 12.11 8.95 8.14
CA VAL A 17 13.00 7.79 8.29
C VAL A 17 13.82 7.53 7.02
N ASN A 18 13.35 7.86 5.81
CA ASN A 18 14.20 7.75 4.61
C ASN A 18 15.27 8.86 4.47
N THR A 19 15.34 9.80 5.41
CA THR A 19 16.56 10.58 5.71
C THR A 19 17.38 9.86 6.77
N LEU A 20 17.60 8.55 6.58
CA LEU A 20 18.35 7.67 7.47
C LEU A 20 19.90 7.80 7.38
N PRO A 21 20.48 8.88 6.83
CA PRO A 21 21.77 9.34 7.34
C PRO A 21 21.62 10.22 8.59
N CYS A 22 20.51 10.97 8.76
CA CYS A 22 20.46 12.08 9.72
C CYS A 22 19.68 11.80 11.02
N ARG A 23 18.96 10.69 11.14
CA ARG A 23 18.25 10.36 12.40
C ARG A 23 19.05 9.45 13.35
N LEU A 24 20.26 9.06 12.98
CA LEU A 24 21.23 8.46 13.90
C LEU A 24 22.01 9.51 14.71
N GLU A 25 21.89 10.80 14.41
CA GLU A 25 22.60 11.86 15.14
C GLU A 25 21.81 12.40 16.36
N ALA A 26 20.64 11.83 16.71
CA ALA A 26 19.77 12.37 17.77
C ALA A 26 19.40 11.40 18.90
N GLU A 27 20.04 10.23 19.00
CA GLU A 27 19.99 9.36 20.19
C GLU A 27 21.40 8.88 20.55
N GLU A 28 22.36 9.80 20.62
CA GLU A 28 23.74 9.51 21.03
C GLU A 28 23.92 9.44 22.56
N GLU A 29 22.87 9.73 23.34
CA GLU A 29 22.91 9.48 24.79
C GLU A 29 22.14 8.20 25.15
N ASN A 30 22.93 7.19 25.53
CA ASN A 30 22.58 6.05 26.37
C ASN A 30 22.45 4.67 25.70
N ALA A 31 23.54 4.18 25.10
CA ALA A 31 23.77 2.73 25.00
C ALA A 31 25.26 2.37 24.89
N GLN A 32 26.04 2.70 25.92
CA GLN A 32 27.41 2.21 26.07
C GLN A 32 27.41 0.75 26.58
N ARG A 33 27.01 -0.22 25.74
CA ARG A 33 27.27 -1.65 25.97
C ARG A 33 27.52 -2.36 24.63
N GLY A 34 28.79 -2.44 24.23
CA GLY A 34 29.25 -3.24 23.09
C GLY A 34 28.97 -2.61 21.72
N GLY A 35 29.50 -1.42 21.46
CA GLY A 35 29.25 -0.68 20.22
C GLY A 35 29.80 -1.40 18.98
N VAL A 36 28.91 -1.91 18.14
CA VAL A 36 29.19 -2.38 16.79
C VAL A 36 29.51 -1.15 15.90
N SER A 37 30.49 -1.24 14.99
CA SER A 37 30.86 -0.08 14.15
C SER A 37 29.70 0.34 13.23
N LEU A 38 29.57 1.63 12.90
CA LEU A 38 28.55 2.14 11.96
C LEU A 38 28.60 1.41 10.60
N GLN A 39 29.79 1.01 10.15
CA GLN A 39 29.96 0.26 8.91
C GLN A 39 29.36 -1.15 9.00
N SER A 40 29.48 -1.79 10.16
CA SER A 40 28.86 -3.09 10.43
C SER A 40 27.33 -2.99 10.42
N TYR A 41 26.75 -1.90 10.92
CA TYR A 41 25.30 -1.66 10.82
C TYR A 41 24.82 -1.53 9.37
N LYS A 42 25.55 -0.82 8.51
CA LYS A 42 25.19 -0.71 7.07
C LYS A 42 25.15 -2.08 6.40
N GLY A 43 26.16 -2.92 6.65
CA GLY A 43 26.20 -4.28 6.14
C GLY A 43 25.03 -5.13 6.65
N LEU A 44 24.71 -5.01 7.95
CA LEU A 44 23.57 -5.72 8.55
C LEU A 44 22.23 -5.26 7.97
N THR A 45 22.03 -3.96 7.78
CA THR A 45 20.83 -3.40 7.17
C THR A 45 20.63 -3.92 5.75
N GLU A 46 21.69 -3.97 4.94
CA GLU A 46 21.58 -4.48 3.57
C GLU A 46 21.18 -5.96 3.55
N VAL A 47 21.78 -6.78 4.41
CA VAL A 47 21.43 -8.20 4.54
C VAL A 47 19.99 -8.37 5.01
N ALA A 48 19.56 -7.59 6.00
CA ALA A 48 18.18 -7.63 6.50
C ALA A 48 17.16 -7.27 5.40
N ILE A 49 17.43 -6.22 4.61
CA ILE A 49 16.58 -5.82 3.48
C ILE A 49 16.50 -6.95 2.45
N ARG A 50 17.63 -7.61 2.14
CA ARG A 50 17.65 -8.76 1.22
C ARG A 50 16.79 -9.92 1.75
N CYS A 51 16.91 -10.26 3.04
CA CYS A 51 16.09 -11.31 3.66
C CYS A 51 14.59 -10.98 3.58
N ILE A 52 14.22 -9.72 3.84
CA ILE A 52 12.83 -9.26 3.75
C ILE A 52 12.31 -9.34 2.30
N CYS A 53 13.13 -8.93 1.34
CA CYS A 53 12.82 -9.03 -0.09
C CYS A 53 12.64 -10.48 -0.55
N GLU A 54 13.49 -11.39 -0.09
CA GLU A 54 13.36 -12.82 -0.38
C GLU A 54 12.12 -13.44 0.26
N LEU A 55 11.81 -13.09 1.52
CA LEU A 55 10.59 -13.52 2.20
C LEU A 55 9.33 -13.08 1.44
N LEU A 56 9.32 -11.84 0.95
CA LEU A 56 8.23 -11.29 0.16
C LEU A 56 7.94 -12.10 -1.10
N VAL A 57 9.00 -12.58 -1.77
CA VAL A 57 8.91 -13.37 -3.01
C VAL A 57 8.58 -14.84 -2.72
N ALA A 58 9.19 -15.42 -1.68
CA ALA A 58 9.01 -16.84 -1.34
C ALA A 58 7.61 -17.14 -0.78
N LEU A 59 7.06 -16.23 0.04
CA LEU A 59 5.81 -16.43 0.76
C LEU A 59 4.83 -15.24 0.57
N PRO A 60 4.24 -15.09 -0.63
CA PRO A 60 3.34 -13.97 -0.93
C PRO A 60 2.01 -13.97 -0.15
N TYR A 61 1.67 -15.07 0.52
CA TYR A 61 0.42 -15.20 1.31
C TYR A 61 0.67 -15.28 2.82
N PHE A 62 1.85 -14.88 3.28
CA PHE A 62 2.15 -14.82 4.71
C PHE A 62 1.26 -13.78 5.41
N ASN A 63 0.84 -14.03 6.66
CA ASN A 63 -0.09 -13.17 7.39
C ASN A 63 0.37 -11.71 7.50
N PHE A 64 1.68 -11.47 7.49
CA PHE A 64 2.28 -10.12 7.57
C PHE A 64 2.73 -9.56 6.22
N HIS A 65 2.27 -10.14 5.11
CA HIS A 65 2.67 -9.71 3.75
C HIS A 65 2.44 -8.22 3.51
N ASN A 66 1.28 -7.69 3.91
CA ASN A 66 0.98 -6.25 3.77
C ASN A 66 1.94 -5.37 4.57
N ASN A 67 2.36 -5.80 5.75
CA ASN A 67 3.33 -5.06 6.56
C ASN A 67 4.70 -5.01 5.88
N ILE A 68 5.10 -6.13 5.25
CA ILE A 68 6.33 -6.19 4.47
C ILE A 68 6.25 -5.26 3.26
N ILE A 69 5.12 -5.24 2.53
CA ILE A 69 4.91 -4.30 1.41
C ILE A 69 5.08 -2.85 1.87
N VAL A 70 4.43 -2.47 2.98
CA VAL A 70 4.50 -1.11 3.53
C VAL A 70 5.94 -0.72 3.91
N MET A 71 6.76 -1.68 4.32
CA MET A 71 8.18 -1.47 4.61
C MET A 71 9.04 -1.38 3.33
N VAL A 72 8.81 -2.27 2.35
CA VAL A 72 9.66 -2.39 1.15
C VAL A 72 9.40 -1.27 0.14
N VAL A 73 8.13 -0.86 -0.06
CA VAL A 73 7.79 0.14 -1.10
C VAL A 73 8.48 1.49 -0.89
N PRO A 74 8.59 2.07 0.32
CA PRO A 74 9.38 3.29 0.54
C PRO A 74 10.86 3.12 0.22
N LEU A 75 11.44 1.94 0.49
CA LEU A 75 12.86 1.63 0.20
C LEU A 75 13.14 1.57 -1.31
N MET A 76 12.12 1.31 -2.13
CA MET A 76 12.23 1.41 -3.58
C MET A 76 12.49 2.84 -4.07
N ASN A 77 12.27 3.86 -3.22
CA ASN A 77 12.61 5.27 -3.48
C ASN A 77 13.82 5.76 -2.63
N ASP A 78 14.58 4.85 -2.00
CA ASP A 78 15.76 5.17 -1.17
C ASP A 78 16.94 5.69 -2.02
N PRO A 79 17.67 6.75 -1.63
CA PRO A 79 18.79 7.31 -2.40
C PRO A 79 19.90 6.31 -2.74
N ILE A 80 20.07 5.27 -1.92
CA ILE A 80 21.04 4.20 -2.16
C ILE A 80 20.50 3.30 -3.28
N LYS A 81 21.15 3.39 -4.44
CA LYS A 81 20.78 2.61 -5.64
C LYS A 81 20.74 1.10 -5.38
N ARG A 82 21.68 0.57 -4.60
CA ARG A 82 21.74 -0.87 -4.29
C ARG A 82 20.52 -1.36 -3.52
N VAL A 83 20.08 -0.62 -2.49
CA VAL A 83 18.89 -0.95 -1.69
C VAL A 83 17.65 -0.91 -2.56
N SER A 84 17.51 0.18 -3.31
CA SER A 84 16.34 0.37 -4.15
C SER A 84 16.23 -0.62 -5.30
N ASP A 85 17.34 -0.97 -5.95
CA ASP A 85 17.36 -1.99 -7.00
C ASP A 85 16.93 -3.36 -6.44
N MET A 86 17.43 -3.75 -5.26
CA MET A 86 17.02 -5.00 -4.59
C MET A 86 15.51 -5.03 -4.32
N CYS A 87 14.96 -3.96 -3.75
CA CYS A 87 13.54 -3.86 -3.47
C CYS A 87 12.70 -3.84 -4.76
N CYS A 88 13.13 -3.10 -5.78
CA CYS A 88 12.47 -3.07 -7.08
C CYS A 88 12.40 -4.46 -7.73
N GLU A 89 13.50 -5.21 -7.73
CA GLU A 89 13.54 -6.55 -8.31
C GLU A 89 12.66 -7.54 -7.54
N ALA A 90 12.64 -7.47 -6.21
CA ALA A 90 11.76 -8.30 -5.39
C ALA A 90 10.28 -8.04 -5.68
N VAL A 91 9.88 -6.77 -5.75
CA VAL A 91 8.50 -6.39 -6.07
C VAL A 91 8.13 -6.78 -7.50
N LYS A 92 9.02 -6.61 -8.49
CA LYS A 92 8.77 -7.10 -9.85
C LYS A 92 8.50 -8.61 -9.89
N LYS A 93 9.28 -9.41 -9.13
CA LYS A 93 9.07 -10.85 -9.02
C LYS A 93 7.73 -11.16 -8.37
N LEU A 94 7.38 -10.48 -7.28
CA LEU A 94 6.09 -10.61 -6.62
C LEU A 94 4.92 -10.37 -7.58
N LEU A 95 4.93 -9.25 -8.30
CA LEU A 95 3.85 -8.88 -9.25
C LEU A 95 3.72 -9.89 -10.40
N LYS A 96 4.85 -10.45 -10.88
CA LYS A 96 4.86 -11.48 -11.93
C LYS A 96 4.38 -12.85 -11.44
N GLN A 97 4.52 -13.16 -10.15
CA GLN A 97 4.13 -14.45 -9.58
C GLN A 97 2.70 -14.43 -9.04
N ASP A 98 2.20 -13.27 -8.61
CA ASP A 98 0.87 -13.10 -8.04
C ASP A 98 -0.23 -13.44 -9.06
N LYS A 99 -0.94 -14.54 -8.81
CA LYS A 99 -2.06 -15.03 -9.65
C LYS A 99 -3.42 -14.54 -9.12
N GLN A 100 -3.52 -14.25 -7.82
CA GLN A 100 -4.76 -13.88 -7.16
C GLN A 100 -4.98 -12.36 -7.16
N GLY A 101 -3.91 -11.58 -7.33
CA GLY A 101 -3.96 -10.12 -7.39
C GLY A 101 -3.99 -9.44 -6.02
N GLN A 102 -4.00 -10.19 -4.91
CA GLN A 102 -4.05 -9.64 -3.55
C GLN A 102 -2.78 -8.87 -3.20
N ALA A 103 -1.61 -9.49 -3.45
CA ALA A 103 -0.31 -8.87 -3.23
C ALA A 103 -0.11 -7.66 -4.15
N SER A 104 -0.54 -7.78 -5.40
CA SER A 104 -0.48 -6.71 -6.40
C SER A 104 -1.34 -5.51 -5.99
N LEU A 105 -2.56 -5.74 -5.54
CA LEU A 105 -3.45 -4.67 -5.08
C LEU A 105 -2.88 -3.95 -3.86
N GLY A 106 -2.36 -4.69 -2.87
CA GLY A 106 -1.70 -4.12 -1.70
C GLY A 106 -0.51 -3.24 -2.10
N THR A 107 0.35 -3.76 -2.97
CA THR A 107 1.54 -3.07 -3.47
C THR A 107 1.18 -1.77 -4.21
N VAL A 108 0.24 -1.83 -5.16
CA VAL A 108 -0.18 -0.67 -5.96
C VAL A 108 -0.82 0.41 -5.09
N LYS A 109 -1.60 0.03 -4.06
CA LYS A 109 -2.17 0.99 -3.11
C LYS A 109 -1.08 1.75 -2.36
N VAL A 110 -0.07 1.04 -1.84
CA VAL A 110 1.04 1.68 -1.12
C VAL A 110 1.85 2.57 -2.05
N ILE A 111 2.11 2.15 -3.29
CA ILE A 111 2.79 2.96 -4.31
C ILE A 111 1.99 4.23 -4.62
N SER A 112 0.69 4.12 -4.84
CA SER A 112 -0.16 5.28 -5.10
C SER A 112 -0.13 6.28 -3.94
N GLY A 113 -0.17 5.79 -2.70
CA GLY A 113 0.01 6.61 -1.50
C GLY A 113 1.38 7.29 -1.46
N LEU A 114 2.46 6.54 -1.74
CA LEU A 114 3.82 7.06 -1.75
C LEU A 114 3.99 8.19 -2.78
N VAL A 115 3.57 7.96 -4.03
CA VAL A 115 3.67 8.93 -5.13
C VAL A 115 2.94 10.22 -4.79
N LYS A 116 1.72 10.11 -4.25
CA LYS A 116 0.95 11.29 -3.80
C LYS A 116 1.63 12.01 -2.64
N SER A 117 2.15 11.27 -1.65
CA SER A 117 2.83 11.85 -0.48
C SER A 117 4.13 12.59 -0.83
N ARG A 118 4.71 12.29 -1.99
CA ARG A 118 5.95 12.91 -2.50
C ARG A 118 5.72 13.97 -3.56
N ASN A 119 4.49 14.42 -3.78
CA ASN A 119 4.16 15.34 -4.87
C ASN A 119 4.69 14.86 -6.23
N TYR A 120 4.62 13.54 -6.48
CA TYR A 120 5.08 12.90 -7.71
C TYR A 120 6.61 12.95 -7.94
N ASP A 121 7.40 13.40 -6.96
CA ASP A 121 8.86 13.27 -6.96
C ASP A 121 9.28 11.86 -6.52
N VAL A 122 9.24 10.94 -7.48
CA VAL A 122 9.63 9.54 -7.30
C VAL A 122 10.54 9.09 -8.42
N ARG A 123 11.37 8.10 -8.14
CA ARG A 123 12.22 7.49 -9.16
C ARG A 123 11.42 6.80 -10.26
N PRO A 124 11.87 6.91 -11.53
CA PRO A 124 11.20 6.25 -12.64
C PRO A 124 11.26 4.72 -12.53
N GLU A 125 12.28 4.15 -11.88
CA GLU A 125 12.40 2.71 -11.63
C GLU A 125 11.21 2.17 -10.84
N LEU A 126 10.72 2.95 -9.87
CA LEU A 126 9.58 2.58 -9.04
C LEU A 126 8.30 2.54 -9.89
N LEU A 127 8.10 3.48 -10.81
CA LEU A 127 6.93 3.49 -11.69
C LEU A 127 7.00 2.37 -12.74
N LYS A 128 8.19 2.05 -13.25
CA LYS A 128 8.42 0.98 -14.23
C LYS A 128 7.98 -0.40 -13.71
N ILE A 129 7.94 -0.62 -12.39
CA ILE A 129 7.47 -1.90 -11.85
C ILE A 129 5.99 -2.16 -12.16
N LEU A 130 5.18 -1.09 -12.28
CA LEU A 130 3.73 -1.21 -12.52
C LEU A 130 3.45 -1.85 -13.87
N LEU A 131 4.41 -1.78 -14.81
CA LEU A 131 4.35 -2.47 -16.09
C LEU A 131 4.43 -4.00 -15.96
N CYS A 132 4.87 -4.52 -14.82
CA CYS A 132 4.93 -5.97 -14.56
C CYS A 132 3.58 -6.54 -14.07
N LEU A 133 2.57 -5.69 -13.84
CA LEU A 133 1.24 -6.14 -13.43
C LEU A 133 0.57 -6.92 -14.56
N ARG A 134 0.10 -8.13 -14.25
CA ARG A 134 -0.71 -8.94 -15.17
C ARG A 134 -2.17 -8.50 -15.11
N ILE A 135 -2.44 -7.27 -15.54
CA ILE A 135 -3.81 -6.78 -15.70
C ILE A 135 -4.36 -7.41 -16.98
N LYS A 136 -4.97 -8.60 -16.87
CA LYS A 136 -6.04 -8.95 -17.80
C LYS A 136 -7.16 -7.98 -17.51
N GLU A 137 -7.67 -7.27 -18.51
CA GLU A 137 -8.79 -6.32 -18.37
C GLU A 137 -9.78 -6.83 -17.33
N VAL A 138 -9.74 -6.22 -16.14
CA VAL A 138 -10.69 -6.50 -15.09
C VAL A 138 -11.91 -5.71 -15.52
N GLU A 139 -13.00 -6.41 -15.83
CA GLU A 139 -14.31 -5.78 -15.91
C GLU A 139 -14.48 -4.97 -14.63
N VAL A 140 -14.41 -3.65 -14.75
CA VAL A 140 -14.69 -2.73 -13.67
C VAL A 140 -16.17 -2.94 -13.37
N LYS A 141 -16.47 -3.87 -12.46
CA LYS A 141 -17.79 -3.95 -11.85
C LYS A 141 -17.95 -2.63 -11.10
N LYS A 142 -18.58 -1.67 -11.77
CA LYS A 142 -19.19 -0.47 -11.19
C LYS A 142 -20.04 -0.93 -10.02
N GLY A 143 -19.47 -0.95 -8.83
CA GLY A 143 -20.17 -1.28 -7.60
C GLY A 143 -20.06 -0.10 -6.68
N THR A 144 -21.09 0.75 -6.66
CA THR A 144 -21.79 1.25 -5.46
C THR A 144 -22.74 2.39 -5.83
N ASP A 145 -23.96 2.06 -6.26
CA ASP A 145 -25.14 2.97 -6.25
C ASP A 145 -26.42 2.24 -5.75
N ASP A 146 -26.29 1.08 -5.09
CA ASP A 146 -27.45 0.28 -4.64
C ASP A 146 -27.60 0.24 -3.10
N THR A 147 -27.34 1.36 -2.41
CA THR A 147 -27.78 1.57 -1.01
C THR A 147 -28.80 2.69 -0.90
N ALA A 148 -29.69 2.82 -1.89
CA ALA A 148 -30.95 3.52 -1.71
C ALA A 148 -32.08 2.58 -2.14
N PRO A 149 -33.06 2.25 -1.27
CA PRO A 149 -34.23 1.54 -1.72
C PRO A 149 -34.92 2.45 -2.75
N LYS A 150 -34.92 2.03 -4.02
CA LYS A 150 -35.68 2.70 -5.09
C LYS A 150 -37.14 2.75 -4.64
N LYS A 151 -37.58 3.90 -4.12
CA LYS A 151 -39.00 4.17 -3.88
C LYS A 151 -39.68 4.06 -5.24
N LYS A 152 -40.37 2.94 -5.47
CA LYS A 152 -41.23 2.77 -6.65
C LYS A 152 -42.23 3.93 -6.61
N LEU A 153 -42.08 4.88 -7.53
CA LEU A 153 -43.06 5.94 -7.72
C LEU A 153 -44.35 5.25 -8.17
N MET A 154 -45.32 5.08 -7.27
CA MET A 154 -46.59 4.45 -7.62
C MET A 154 -47.33 5.31 -8.64
N ASP A 155 -47.80 4.69 -9.72
CA ASP A 155 -48.57 5.34 -10.77
C ASP A 155 -49.89 5.91 -10.20
N TYR A 156 -50.35 7.04 -10.72
CA TYR A 156 -51.53 7.76 -10.22
C TYR A 156 -52.80 6.88 -10.23
N LYS A 157 -52.87 5.94 -11.20
CA LYS A 157 -53.95 4.95 -11.31
C LYS A 157 -54.00 3.99 -10.11
N ASP A 158 -52.85 3.61 -9.55
CA ASP A 158 -52.76 2.69 -8.41
C ASP A 158 -53.13 3.37 -7.09
N LYS A 159 -52.82 4.67 -6.94
CA LYS A 159 -53.30 5.46 -5.79
C LYS A 159 -54.82 5.59 -5.75
N LYS A 160 -55.46 5.82 -6.91
CA LYS A 160 -56.93 5.96 -6.99
C LYS A 160 -57.68 4.66 -6.65
N LYS A 161 -57.13 3.49 -7.07
CA LYS A 161 -57.69 2.19 -6.69
C LYS A 161 -57.59 1.92 -5.19
N ASN A 162 -56.48 2.26 -4.56
CA ASN A 162 -56.30 2.05 -3.11
C ASN A 162 -57.20 2.96 -2.25
N LEU A 163 -57.42 4.21 -2.66
CA LEU A 163 -58.35 5.13 -1.97
C LEU A 163 -59.80 4.61 -1.99
N SER A 164 -60.24 4.06 -3.13
CA SER A 164 -61.61 3.56 -3.28
C SER A 164 -61.93 2.32 -2.43
N ARG A 165 -60.91 1.59 -1.96
CA ARG A 165 -61.07 0.41 -1.09
C ARG A 165 -61.16 0.76 0.39
N MET A 166 -60.65 1.92 0.79
CA MET A 166 -60.57 2.33 2.19
C MET A 166 -61.83 3.06 2.69
N GLN A 167 -62.74 3.44 1.78
CA GLN A 167 -64.00 4.12 2.09
C GLN A 167 -65.19 3.14 2.29
N ARG A 168 -64.93 1.86 2.50
CA ARG A 168 -65.97 0.81 2.57
C ARG A 168 -66.01 0.04 3.89
N ILE A 169 -65.60 0.69 4.98
CA ILE A 169 -65.76 0.22 6.37
C ILE A 169 -66.60 1.27 7.10
#